data_AF-A0A3M0WDP4-F1
#
_entry.id   AF-A0A3M0WDP4-F1
#
_cell.length_a   1.000
_cell.length_b   1.000
_cell.length_c   1.000
_cell.angle_alpha   90.00
_cell.angle_beta   90.00
_cell.angle_gamma   90.00
#
_symmetry.space_group_name_H-M   'P 1'
#
loop_
_entity.id
_entity.type
_entity.pdbx_description
1 polymer ?
#
loop_
_entity_poly.entity_id
_entity_poly.type
_entity_poly.pdbx_seq_one_letter_code
_entity_poly.pdbx_strand_id
1 'polypeptide(L)'
;VGVGEEKEEVFNVMEDLINHNCDIFTVGQYLQPSKKHIPVKKYYTEEEFKEFEEIGYQLGFKEVYSGILVRSSYNAENVFKKIKSMKSL
;
A
#
# COMPACT_ATOMS: atom_id res chain seq x y z
N VAL A 1 -6.71 3.74 0.64
CA VAL A 1 -6.80 5.19 0.95
C VAL A 1 -8.00 5.82 0.25
N GLY A 2 -8.55 6.90 0.77
CA GLY A 2 -9.65 7.68 0.20
C GLY A 2 -10.97 7.61 0.98
N VAL A 3 -10.98 7.08 2.22
CA VAL A 3 -12.20 6.90 3.03
C VAL A 3 -12.30 7.83 4.23
N GLY A 4 -11.28 8.66 4.47
CA GLY A 4 -11.30 9.73 5.47
C GLY A 4 -10.06 9.78 6.36
N GLU A 5 -9.09 8.92 6.09
CA GLU A 5 -7.79 8.92 6.75
C GLU A 5 -6.92 10.10 6.29
N GLU A 6 -6.15 10.64 7.22
CA GLU A 6 -5.06 11.58 6.96
C GLU A 6 -3.78 10.83 6.57
N LYS A 7 -2.86 11.52 5.92
CA LYS A 7 -1.63 10.90 5.38
C LYS A 7 -0.75 10.32 6.50
N GLU A 8 -0.66 11.04 7.61
CA GLU A 8 0.10 10.65 8.79
C GLU A 8 -0.45 9.36 9.43
N GLU A 9 -1.77 9.14 9.36
CA GLU A 9 -2.37 7.88 9.83
C GLU A 9 -1.94 6.70 8.95
N VAL A 10 -1.79 6.92 7.64
CA VAL A 10 -1.27 5.90 6.71
C VAL A 10 0.19 5.57 7.05
N PHE A 11 1.02 6.58 7.34
CA PHE A 11 2.41 6.37 7.72
C PHE A 11 2.55 5.62 9.05
N ASN A 12 1.74 5.96 10.06
CA ASN A 12 1.71 5.23 11.32
C ASN A 12 1.37 3.74 11.11
N VAL A 13 0.39 3.45 10.25
CA VAL A 13 0.05 2.06 9.88
C VAL A 13 1.22 1.37 9.17
N MET A 14 1.96 2.06 8.31
CA MET A 14 3.14 1.51 7.65
C MET A 14 4.23 1.13 8.67
N GLU A 15 4.50 1.98 9.65
CA GLU A 15 5.43 1.69 10.75
C GLU A 15 4.97 0.48 11.57
N ASP A 16 3.69 0.43 11.94
CA ASP A 16 3.11 -0.71 12.68
C ASP A 16 3.27 -2.02 11.91
N LEU A 17 3.03 -2.02 10.59
CA LEU A 17 3.19 -3.19 9.75
C LEU A 17 4.64 -3.69 9.71
N ILE A 18 5.61 -2.77 9.62
CA ILE A 18 7.04 -3.10 9.68
C ILE A 18 7.42 -3.69 11.03
N ASN A 19 6.94 -3.09 12.13
CA ASN A 19 7.17 -3.59 13.49
C ASN A 19 6.63 -5.03 13.70
N HIS A 20 5.67 -5.46 12.86
CA HIS A 20 5.11 -6.81 12.86
C HIS A 20 5.68 -7.71 11.74
N ASN A 21 6.84 -7.35 11.16
CA ASN A 21 7.54 -8.12 10.13
C ASN A 21 6.73 -8.32 8.84
N CYS A 22 5.89 -7.35 8.48
CA CYS A 22 5.23 -7.36 7.18
C CYS A 22 6.25 -7.09 6.06
N ASP A 23 6.33 -8.00 5.08
CA ASP A 23 7.30 -7.88 3.99
C ASP A 23 6.79 -7.08 2.79
N ILE A 24 5.47 -7.10 2.54
CA ILE A 24 4.83 -6.57 1.32
C ILE A 24 3.79 -5.54 1.73
N PHE A 25 3.90 -4.34 1.16
CA PHE A 25 2.89 -3.31 1.33
C PHE A 25 2.18 -3.03 0.00
N THR A 26 0.85 -3.01 0.01
CA THR A 26 0.06 -2.56 -1.13
C THR A 26 -0.90 -1.46 -0.69
N VAL A 27 -0.90 -0.33 -1.38
CA VAL A 27 -1.84 0.76 -1.12
C VAL A 27 -2.48 1.22 -2.42
N GLY A 28 -3.81 1.33 -2.41
CA GLY A 28 -4.56 1.79 -3.58
C GLY A 28 -5.77 2.63 -3.22
N GLN A 29 -6.31 3.30 -4.24
CA GLN A 29 -7.47 4.16 -4.12
C GLN A 29 -8.72 3.32 -3.85
N TYR A 30 -9.46 3.71 -2.82
CA TYR A 30 -10.81 3.25 -2.60
C TYR A 30 -11.70 3.78 -3.71
N LEU A 31 -12.31 2.85 -4.45
CA LEU A 31 -13.31 3.14 -5.47
C LEU A 31 -14.65 2.66 -4.94
N GLN A 32 -15.56 3.59 -4.71
CA GLN A 32 -16.88 3.30 -4.19
C GLN A 32 -17.64 2.36 -5.15
N PRO A 33 -18.01 1.13 -4.73
CA PRO A 33 -18.66 0.18 -5.64
C PRO A 33 -20.07 0.63 -6.06
N SER A 34 -20.79 1.31 -5.16
CA SER A 34 -22.11 1.89 -5.43
C SER A 34 -22.45 2.96 -4.40
N LYS A 35 -23.48 3.77 -4.68
CA LYS A 35 -23.95 4.86 -3.81
C LYS A 35 -24.34 4.44 -2.39
N LYS A 36 -24.52 3.14 -2.11
CA LYS A 36 -24.85 2.61 -0.78
C LYS A 36 -23.61 2.41 0.10
N HIS A 37 -22.41 2.40 -0.48
CA HIS A 37 -21.16 2.21 0.25
C HIS A 37 -20.63 3.55 0.77
N ILE A 38 -19.63 3.50 1.65
CA ILE A 38 -18.94 4.68 2.18
C ILE A 38 -18.54 5.59 1.00
N PRO A 39 -18.83 6.91 1.06
CA PRO A 39 -18.44 7.82 0.00
C PRO A 39 -16.92 8.01 -0.01
N VAL A 40 -16.35 8.20 -1.19
CA VAL A 40 -14.95 8.60 -1.32
C VAL A 40 -14.78 9.98 -0.68
N LYS A 41 -13.85 10.10 0.28
CA LYS A 41 -13.51 11.36 0.95
C LYS A 41 -12.41 12.11 0.23
N LYS A 42 -11.46 11.38 -0.37
CA LYS A 42 -10.33 11.93 -1.12
C LYS A 42 -9.95 11.01 -2.27
N TYR A 43 -9.63 11.62 -3.41
CA TYR A 43 -8.90 10.97 -4.49
C TYR A 43 -7.44 11.38 -4.37
N TYR A 44 -6.57 10.42 -4.06
CA TYR A 44 -5.14 10.66 -3.92
C TYR A 44 -4.50 10.83 -5.30
N THR A 45 -3.50 11.71 -5.40
CA THR A 45 -2.76 11.93 -6.66
C THR A 45 -1.66 10.89 -6.86
N GLU A 46 -1.15 10.77 -8.08
CA GLU A 46 -0.01 9.89 -8.38
C GLU A 46 1.24 10.28 -7.57
N GLU A 47 1.45 11.58 -7.31
CA GLU A 47 2.54 12.07 -6.47
C GLU A 47 2.40 11.61 -5.01
N GLU A 48 1.18 11.62 -4.46
CA GLU A 48 0.95 11.11 -3.11
C GLU A 48 1.13 9.59 -3.03
N PHE A 49 0.75 8.85 -4.08
CA PHE A 49 1.05 7.43 -4.16
C PHE A 49 2.56 7.16 -4.26
N LYS A 50 3.28 7.98 -5.03
CA LYS A 50 4.74 7.90 -5.11
C LYS A 50 5.40 8.17 -3.76
N GLU A 51 4.89 9.13 -3.00
CA GLU A 51 5.36 9.41 -1.63
C GLU A 51 5.15 8.20 -0.70
N PHE A 52 3.99 7.53 -0.75
CA PHE A 52 3.78 6.27 -0.01
C PHE A 52 4.76 5.18 -0.41
N GLU A 53 5.09 5.07 -1.69
CA GLU A 53 6.05 4.10 -2.19
C GLU A 53 7.46 4.37 -1.66
N GLU A 54 7.94 5.61 -1.79
CA GLU A 54 9.25 6.03 -1.34
C GLU A 54 9.42 5.82 0.17
N ILE A 55 8.44 6.24 0.97
CA ILE A 55 8.44 6.04 2.43
C ILE A 55 8.38 4.56 2.77
N GLY A 56 7.56 3.77 2.06
CA GLY A 56 7.46 2.34 2.30
C GLY A 56 8.81 1.62 2.12
N TYR A 57 9.54 1.96 1.06
CA TYR A 57 10.89 1.41 0.85
C TYR A 57 11.89 1.94 1.91
N GLN A 58 11.79 3.20 2.32
CA GLN A 58 12.64 3.76 3.39
C GLN A 58 12.41 3.07 4.75
N LEU A 59 11.17 2.73 5.08
CA LEU A 59 10.82 2.01 6.31
C LEU A 59 11.25 0.54 6.29
N GLY A 60 11.52 -0.03 5.10
CA GLY A 60 12.10 -1.36 4.95
C GLY A 60 11.16 -2.46 4.44
N PHE A 61 10.02 -2.10 3.82
CA PHE A 61 9.24 -3.11 3.09
C PHE A 61 10.08 -3.68 1.95
N LYS A 62 10.01 -5.00 1.74
CA LYS A 62 10.76 -5.67 0.67
C LYS A 62 10.18 -5.40 -0.70
N GLU A 63 8.88 -5.13 -0.73
CA GLU A 63 8.15 -4.78 -1.94
C GLU A 63 6.99 -3.85 -1.59
N VAL A 64 6.85 -2.78 -2.37
CA VAL A 64 5.76 -1.83 -2.26
C VAL A 64 5.04 -1.70 -3.59
N TYR A 65 3.71 -1.85 -3.59
CA TYR A 65 2.87 -1.40 -4.70
C TYR A 65 1.98 -0.27 -4.23
N SER A 66 2.12 0.87 -4.87
CA SER A 66 1.36 2.08 -4.55
C SER A 66 0.78 2.66 -5.83
N GLY A 67 -0.52 2.92 -5.86
CA GLY A 67 -1.15 3.55 -7.01
C GLY A 67 -2.66 3.41 -7.07
N ILE A 68 -3.31 4.21 -7.92
CA ILE A 68 -4.77 4.33 -7.99
C ILE A 68 -5.46 2.96 -8.16
N LEU A 69 -4.98 2.14 -9.08
CA LEU A 69 -5.58 0.85 -9.42
C LEU A 69 -4.96 -0.35 -8.70
N VAL A 70 -4.00 -0.12 -7.79
CA VAL A 70 -3.37 -1.21 -7.03
C VAL A 70 -4.39 -1.93 -6.17
N ARG A 71 -4.30 -3.26 -6.16
CA ARG A 71 -5.08 -4.17 -5.32
C ARG A 71 -4.13 -5.18 -4.70
N SER A 72 -4.55 -5.83 -3.62
CA SER A 72 -3.71 -6.78 -2.86
C SER A 72 -3.17 -7.93 -3.72
N SER A 73 -3.91 -8.36 -4.74
CA SER A 73 -3.48 -9.43 -5.65
C SER A 73 -2.66 -8.96 -6.85
N TYR A 74 -2.44 -7.65 -7.01
CA TYR A 74 -1.69 -7.11 -8.14
C TYR A 74 -0.25 -7.62 -8.09
N ASN A 75 0.17 -8.30 -9.17
CA ASN A 75 1.50 -8.90 -9.32
C ASN A 75 1.90 -9.93 -8.22
N ALA A 76 0.96 -10.42 -7.41
CA ALA A 76 1.25 -11.18 -6.19
C ALA A 76 2.10 -12.44 -6.41
N GLU A 77 1.94 -13.14 -7.54
CA GLU A 77 2.76 -14.32 -7.85
C GLU A 77 4.25 -13.97 -8.01
N ASN A 78 4.55 -12.88 -8.72
CA ASN A 78 5.92 -12.46 -8.96
C ASN A 78 6.56 -11.94 -7.68
N VAL A 79 5.80 -11.19 -6.87
CA VAL A 79 6.23 -10.71 -5.55
C VAL A 79 6.56 -11.86 -4.62
N PHE A 80 5.69 -12.87 -4.58
CA PHE A 80 5.91 -14.06 -3.77
C PHE A 80 7.18 -14.80 -4.19
N LYS A 81 7.41 -14.99 -5.49
CA LYS A 81 8.65 -15.61 -6.01
C LYS A 81 9.88 -14.79 -5.63
N LYS A 82 9.83 -13.47 -5.80
CA LYS A 82 10.92 -12.53 -5.44
C LYS A 82 11.26 -12.64 -3.95
N ILE A 83 10.30 -12.51 -3.06
CA ILE A 83 10.53 -12.57 -1.61
C ILE A 83 10.99 -13.96 -1.16
N LYS A 84 10.43 -15.02 -1.74
CA LYS A 84 10.88 -16.39 -1.46
C LYS A 84 12.37 -16.56 -1.81
N SER A 85 12.81 -16.04 -2.95
CA SER A 85 14.24 -16.09 -3.34
C SER A 85 15.15 -15.28 -2.42
N MET A 86 14.68 -14.14 -1.88
CA MET A 86 15.44 -13.31 -0.94
C MET A 86 15.62 -13.98 0.42
N LYS A 87 14.59 -14.70 0.91
CA LYS A 87 14.63 -15.40 2.20
C LYS A 87 15.39 -16.73 2.16
N SER A 88 15.63 -17.28 0.97
CA SER A 88 16.37 -18.54 0.78
C SER A 88 17.89 -18.36 0.68
N LEU A 89 18.38 -17.13 0.79
CA LEU A 89 19.78 -16.72 0.91
C LEU A 89 20.07 -16.33 2.36
#